data_AF-A0A4Y2QEM4-F1
#
_entry.id   AF-A0A4Y2QEM4-F1
#
_cell.length_a   1.000
_cell.length_b   1.000
_cell.length_c   1.000
_cell.angle_alpha   90.00
_cell.angle_beta   90.00
_cell.angle_gamma   90.00
#
_symmetry.space_group_name_H-M   'P 1'
#
loop_
_entity.id
_entity.type
_entity.pdbx_description
1 polymer ?
#
loop_
_entity_poly.entity_id
_entity_poly.type
_entity_poly.pdbx_seq_one_letter_code
_entity_poly.pdbx_strand_id
1 'polypeptide(L)'
;MAKAFKEKESTNCDFKRLHFDLKEMTEFTHKELHNFVSKRTSNIFKRFKISSDFIARDPANWNSLHDYQHGLTVARNLTVVNDIAERGGKLMEECKDIITLDEEQMQYLLQVVKDYRSHFPSCSKHSL
;
A
#
# COMPACT_ATOMS: atom_id res chain seq x y z
N MET A 1 -18.03 12.07 3.36
CA MET A 1 -17.27 10.82 3.60
C MET A 1 -18.09 9.68 4.19
N ALA A 2 -18.82 9.87 5.30
CA ALA A 2 -19.59 8.81 5.96
C ALA A 2 -20.51 8.02 5.00
N LYS A 3 -21.19 8.72 4.08
CA LYS A 3 -22.02 8.11 3.03
C LYS A 3 -21.23 7.17 2.12
N ALA A 4 -20.05 7.59 1.65
CA ALA A 4 -19.22 6.79 0.75
C ALA A 4 -18.72 5.49 1.42
N PHE A 5 -18.41 5.50 2.72
CA PHE A 5 -18.05 4.28 3.45
C PHE A 5 -19.20 3.28 3.60
N LYS A 6 -20.46 3.72 3.44
CA LYS A 6 -21.64 2.85 3.58
C LYS A 6 -22.20 2.40 2.25
N GLU A 7 -22.05 3.20 1.19
CA GLU A 7 -22.80 3.05 -0.05
C GLU A 7 -21.92 2.82 -1.29
N LYS A 8 -20.68 3.32 -1.30
CA LYS A 8 -19.83 3.24 -2.50
C LYS A 8 -19.13 1.89 -2.61
N GLU A 9 -19.47 1.13 -3.64
CA GLU A 9 -18.79 -0.12 -3.98
C GLU A 9 -17.37 0.14 -4.51
N SER A 10 -16.48 -0.85 -4.31
CA SER A 10 -15.11 -0.76 -4.83
C SER A 10 -15.05 -1.18 -6.29
N THR A 11 -14.29 -0.46 -7.10
CA THR A 11 -14.05 -0.77 -8.50
C THR A 11 -12.71 -1.49 -8.70
N ASN A 12 -12.52 -2.12 -9.85
CA ASN A 12 -11.26 -2.82 -10.15
C ASN A 12 -10.04 -1.87 -10.20
N CYS A 13 -10.28 -0.58 -10.45
CA CYS A 13 -9.26 0.46 -10.44
C CYS A 13 -8.73 0.74 -9.02
N ASP A 14 -9.55 0.55 -7.99
CA ASP A 14 -9.19 0.78 -6.59
C ASP A 14 -8.12 -0.20 -6.07
N PHE A 15 -7.81 -1.26 -6.83
CA PHE A 15 -6.80 -2.27 -6.48
C PHE A 15 -5.44 -2.03 -7.13
N LYS A 16 -5.35 -1.11 -8.10
CA LYS A 16 -4.10 -0.85 -8.80
C LYS A 16 -3.29 0.18 -8.02
N ARG A 17 -1.97 -0.03 -7.97
CA ARG A 17 -1.05 0.99 -7.49
C ARG A 17 -1.24 2.23 -8.37
N LEU A 18 -1.60 3.36 -7.77
CA LEU A 18 -1.73 4.62 -8.49
C LEU A 18 -0.35 4.96 -9.06
N HIS A 19 -0.23 4.90 -10.38
CA HIS A 19 0.93 5.39 -11.10
C HIS A 19 0.66 6.86 -11.40
N PHE A 20 1.56 7.73 -10.96
CA PHE A 20 1.38 9.17 -11.13
C PHE A 20 2.26 9.65 -12.28
N ASP A 21 1.65 10.07 -13.37
CA ASP A 21 2.28 11.01 -14.31
C ASP A 21 1.87 12.43 -13.91
N LEU A 22 2.79 13.40 -13.97
CA LEU A 22 2.51 14.80 -13.64
C LEU A 22 1.36 15.37 -14.46
N LYS A 23 1.15 14.86 -15.69
CA LYS A 23 0.06 15.28 -16.57
C LYS A 23 -1.31 14.85 -16.06
N GLU A 24 -1.40 13.67 -15.44
CA GLU A 24 -2.63 13.09 -14.89
C GLU A 24 -3.01 13.71 -13.53
N MET A 25 -2.09 14.45 -12.89
CA MET A 25 -2.33 15.08 -11.60
C MET A 25 -3.46 16.13 -11.65
N THR A 26 -3.70 16.71 -12.83
CA THR A 26 -4.81 17.63 -13.09
C THR A 26 -6.18 16.98 -12.90
N GLU A 27 -6.31 15.66 -13.04
CA GLU A 27 -7.58 14.96 -12.84
C GLU A 27 -7.97 14.82 -11.36
N PHE A 28 -7.03 15.06 -10.45
CA PHE A 28 -7.24 14.94 -9.00
C PHE A 28 -7.58 16.26 -8.33
N THR A 29 -7.34 17.40 -8.97
CA THR A 29 -7.67 18.73 -8.42
C THR A 29 -9.17 18.88 -8.18
N HIS A 30 -9.99 18.18 -8.96
CA HIS A 30 -11.45 18.16 -8.84
C HIS A 30 -11.97 17.02 -7.95
N LYS A 31 -11.10 16.16 -7.40
CA LYS A 31 -11.51 15.03 -6.56
C LYS A 31 -11.41 15.39 -5.08
N GLU A 32 -12.54 15.31 -4.40
CA GLU A 32 -12.59 15.36 -2.94
C GLU A 32 -12.27 14.00 -2.27
N LEU A 33 -12.03 14.03 -0.96
CA LEU A 33 -11.68 12.85 -0.16
C LEU A 33 -12.70 11.70 -0.26
N HIS A 34 -13.99 12.02 -0.45
CA HIS A 34 -15.02 10.99 -0.62
C HIS A 34 -14.84 10.14 -1.90
N ASN A 35 -14.09 10.64 -2.88
CA ASN A 35 -13.76 9.91 -4.11
C ASN A 35 -12.72 8.80 -3.90
N PHE A 36 -12.00 8.81 -2.78
CA PHE A 36 -10.93 7.84 -2.48
C PHE A 36 -11.31 6.80 -1.43
N VAL A 37 -12.54 6.84 -0.95
CA VAL A 37 -13.05 5.89 0.06
C VAL A 37 -14.23 5.10 -0.50
N SER A 38 -14.41 3.89 0.02
CA SER A 38 -15.46 2.96 -0.36
C SER A 38 -15.87 2.10 0.84
N LYS A 39 -16.87 1.24 0.68
CA LYS A 39 -17.23 0.25 1.71
C LYS A 39 -16.04 -0.61 2.12
N ARG A 40 -15.14 -0.94 1.18
CA ARG A 40 -13.97 -1.76 1.45
C ARG A 40 -12.94 -1.01 2.30
N THR A 41 -12.70 0.28 2.05
CA THR A 41 -11.75 1.05 2.87
C THR A 41 -12.23 1.14 4.32
N SER A 42 -13.54 1.07 4.58
CA SER A 42 -14.09 1.00 5.95
C SER A 42 -13.61 -0.22 6.75
N ASN A 43 -13.17 -1.29 6.08
CA ASN A 43 -12.66 -2.49 6.77
C ASN A 43 -11.38 -2.22 7.56
N ILE A 44 -10.66 -1.14 7.27
CA ILE A 44 -9.48 -0.73 8.05
C ILE A 44 -9.85 -0.50 9.52
N PHE A 45 -11.01 0.14 9.77
CA PHE A 45 -11.50 0.43 11.10
C PHE A 45 -11.78 -0.86 11.86
N LYS A 46 -12.44 -1.84 11.22
CA LYS A 46 -12.68 -3.17 11.80
C LYS A 46 -11.38 -3.92 12.10
N ARG A 47 -10.43 -3.91 11.15
CA ARG A 47 -9.15 -4.60 11.28
C ARG A 47 -8.33 -4.10 12.46
N PHE A 48 -8.34 -2.78 12.68
CA PHE A 48 -7.60 -2.13 13.76
C PHE A 48 -8.44 -1.88 15.02
N LYS A 49 -9.69 -2.35 15.05
CA LYS A 49 -10.63 -2.17 16.18
C LYS A 49 -10.85 -0.69 16.53
N ILE A 50 -10.88 0.18 15.53
CA ILE A 50 -11.17 1.61 15.65
C ILE A 50 -12.66 1.81 15.37
N SER A 51 -13.37 2.57 16.21
CA SER A 51 -14.75 2.98 15.91
C SER A 51 -14.78 4.00 14.76
N SER A 52 -15.70 3.86 13.81
CA SER A 52 -15.85 4.77 12.67
C SER A 52 -16.91 5.86 12.89
N ASP A 53 -17.50 5.94 14.08
CA ASP A 53 -18.61 6.86 14.38
C ASP A 53 -18.20 8.33 14.26
N PHE A 54 -16.94 8.65 14.54
CA PHE A 54 -16.40 10.00 14.40
C PHE A 54 -16.46 10.53 12.94
N ILE A 55 -16.49 9.65 11.93
CA ILE A 55 -16.51 10.05 10.51
C ILE A 55 -17.81 10.79 10.13
N ALA A 56 -18.89 10.56 10.87
CA ALA A 56 -20.16 11.26 10.68
C ALA A 56 -20.22 12.61 11.42
N ARG A 57 -19.23 12.91 12.29
CA ARG A 57 -19.14 14.16 13.05
C ARG A 57 -18.35 15.21 12.26
N ASP A 58 -18.55 16.47 12.63
CA ASP A 58 -17.77 17.58 12.08
C ASP A 58 -16.25 17.37 12.32
N PRO A 59 -15.41 17.40 11.27
CA PRO A 59 -13.96 17.34 11.37
C PRO A 59 -13.33 18.32 12.37
N ALA A 60 -13.92 19.50 12.56
CA ALA A 60 -13.44 20.48 13.54
C ALA A 60 -13.41 19.92 14.98
N ASN A 61 -14.31 18.97 15.27
CA ASN A 61 -14.46 18.37 16.59
C ASN A 61 -13.74 17.02 16.73
N TRP A 62 -13.05 16.52 15.70
CA TRP A 62 -12.45 15.19 15.76
C TRP A 62 -11.38 15.07 16.85
N ASN A 63 -10.61 16.13 17.08
CA ASN A 63 -9.54 16.11 18.08
C ASN A 63 -10.05 15.91 19.52
N SER A 64 -11.32 16.21 19.82
CA SER A 64 -11.90 15.97 21.14
C SER A 64 -12.57 14.59 21.27
N LEU A 65 -12.70 13.84 20.17
CA LEU A 65 -13.33 12.52 20.17
C LEU A 65 -12.31 11.42 20.49
N HIS A 66 -12.63 10.61 21.50
CA HIS A 66 -11.80 9.49 21.93
C HIS A 66 -11.50 8.50 20.79
N ASP A 67 -12.52 8.15 19.99
CA ASP A 67 -12.37 7.17 18.89
C ASP A 67 -11.38 7.64 17.82
N TYR A 68 -11.40 8.94 17.52
CA TYR A 68 -10.46 9.54 16.59
C TYR A 68 -9.04 9.55 17.17
N GLN A 69 -8.87 9.95 18.43
CA GLN A 69 -7.55 9.93 19.09
C GLN A 69 -6.96 8.53 19.17
N HIS A 70 -7.79 7.53 19.51
CA HIS A 70 -7.36 6.13 19.49
C HIS A 70 -6.92 5.69 18.09
N GLY A 71 -7.73 5.97 17.07
CA GLY A 71 -7.40 5.65 15.68
C GLY A 71 -6.13 6.36 15.18
N LEU A 72 -5.94 7.61 15.60
CA LEU A 72 -4.74 8.40 15.30
C LEU A 72 -3.49 7.78 15.93
N THR A 73 -3.55 7.35 17.19
CA THR A 73 -2.45 6.64 17.85
C THR A 73 -2.13 5.32 17.14
N VAL A 74 -3.15 4.53 16.78
CA VAL A 74 -2.95 3.29 16.03
C VAL A 74 -2.28 3.58 14.68
N ALA A 75 -2.78 4.56 13.93
CA ALA A 75 -2.24 4.94 12.63
C ALA A 75 -0.79 5.44 12.72
N ARG A 76 -0.44 6.21 13.76
CA ARG A 76 0.94 6.66 14.00
C ARG A 76 1.89 5.52 14.34
N ASN A 77 1.38 4.51 15.04
CA ASN A 77 2.15 3.32 15.41
C ASN A 77 2.20 2.26 14.30
N LEU A 78 1.50 2.47 13.18
CA LEU A 78 1.69 1.63 11.99
C LEU A 78 3.06 1.94 11.41
N THR A 79 4.04 1.14 11.80
CA THR A 79 5.33 1.11 11.14
C THR A 79 5.12 0.59 9.73
N VAL A 80 5.22 1.46 8.73
CA VAL A 80 5.48 1.04 7.35
C VAL A 80 6.95 0.62 7.33
N VAL A 81 7.24 -0.51 7.96
CA VAL A 81 8.54 -1.15 7.83
C VAL A 81 8.65 -1.47 6.35
N ASN A 82 9.78 -1.12 5.78
CA ASN A 82 10.05 -1.42 4.39
C ASN A 82 10.37 -2.92 4.27
N ASP A 83 9.47 -3.78 4.76
CA ASP A 83 9.61 -5.24 4.79
C ASP A 83 10.00 -5.77 3.43
N ILE A 84 9.53 -5.13 2.36
CA ILE A 84 9.88 -5.51 0.99
C ILE A 84 11.35 -5.19 0.68
N ALA A 85 11.86 -4.01 1.04
CA ALA A 85 13.28 -3.71 0.82
C ALA A 85 14.19 -4.41 1.83
N GLU A 86 13.79 -4.57 3.08
CA GLU A 86 14.54 -5.33 4.09
C GLU A 86 14.64 -6.80 3.68
N ARG A 87 13.52 -7.41 3.25
CA ARG A 87 13.53 -8.75 2.67
C ARG A 87 14.34 -8.83 1.39
N GLY A 88 14.27 -7.80 0.54
CA GLY A 88 15.09 -7.70 -0.67
C GLY A 88 16.59 -7.68 -0.36
N GLY A 89 16.99 -6.88 0.63
CA GLY A 89 18.36 -6.80 1.12
C GLY A 89 18.83 -8.11 1.72
N LYS A 90 18.02 -8.73 2.58
CA LYS A 90 18.33 -10.03 3.20
C LYS A 90 18.49 -11.14 2.17
N LEU A 91 17.59 -11.21 1.17
CA LEU A 91 17.70 -12.17 0.08
C LEU A 91 18.98 -11.95 -0.73
N MET A 92 19.37 -10.69 -0.93
CA MET A 92 20.60 -10.37 -1.65
C MET A 92 21.83 -10.82 -0.87
N GLU A 93 21.84 -10.61 0.44
CA GLU A 93 22.89 -11.09 1.35
C GLU A 93 22.99 -12.63 1.32
N GLU A 94 21.87 -13.33 1.48
CA GLU A 94 21.84 -14.80 1.42
C GLU A 94 22.29 -15.35 0.05
N CYS A 95 21.95 -14.66 -1.05
CA CYS A 95 22.44 -15.03 -2.38
C CYS A 95 23.96 -14.85 -2.52
N LYS A 96 24.55 -13.83 -1.87
CA LYS A 96 26.01 -13.66 -1.88
C LYS A 96 26.70 -14.86 -1.23
N ASP A 97 26.16 -15.33 -0.11
CA ASP A 97 26.72 -16.47 0.62
C ASP A 97 26.60 -17.79 -0.15
N ILE A 98 25.59 -17.93 -1.03
CA ILE A 98 25.32 -19.18 -1.78
C ILE A 98 25.97 -19.20 -3.16
N ILE A 99 25.93 -18.08 -3.90
CA ILE A 99 26.25 -18.04 -5.33
C ILE A 99 27.60 -17.36 -5.58
N THR A 100 27.83 -16.18 -5.00
CA THR A 100 29.06 -15.42 -5.24
C THR A 100 29.31 -14.33 -4.19
N LEU A 101 30.54 -14.27 -3.68
CA LEU A 101 31.01 -13.22 -2.78
C LEU A 101 31.40 -11.93 -3.51
N ASP A 102 31.42 -11.96 -4.86
CA ASP A 102 31.79 -10.82 -5.69
C ASP A 102 30.57 -9.98 -6.06
N GLU A 103 30.64 -8.68 -5.77
CA GLU A 103 29.51 -7.77 -6.02
C GLU A 103 29.25 -7.55 -7.52
N GLU A 104 30.28 -7.56 -8.38
CA GLU A 104 30.11 -7.40 -9.82
C GLU A 104 29.35 -8.59 -10.42
N GLN A 105 29.72 -9.81 -10.05
CA GLN A 105 29.00 -11.01 -10.47
C GLN A 105 27.54 -11.01 -10.01
N MET A 106 27.26 -10.49 -8.81
CA MET A 106 25.90 -10.34 -8.32
C MET A 106 25.11 -9.33 -9.17
N GLN A 107 25.71 -8.21 -9.59
CA GLN A 107 25.06 -7.25 -10.48
C GLN A 107 24.74 -7.88 -11.85
N TYR A 108 25.65 -8.68 -12.41
CA TYR A 108 25.38 -9.42 -13.65
C TYR A 108 24.21 -10.41 -13.48
N LEU A 109 24.18 -11.16 -12.39
CA LEU A 109 23.09 -12.08 -12.10
C LEU A 109 21.74 -11.37 -12.02
N LEU A 110 21.69 -10.21 -11.35
CA LEU A 110 20.46 -9.40 -11.25
C LEU A 110 19.98 -8.91 -12.62
N GLN A 111 20.90 -8.52 -13.52
CA GLN A 111 20.55 -8.14 -14.88
C GLN A 111 19.94 -9.32 -15.65
N VAL A 112 20.54 -10.50 -15.55
CA VAL A 112 20.02 -11.73 -16.19
C VAL A 112 18.64 -12.10 -15.65
N VAL A 113 18.44 -12.06 -14.33
CA VAL A 113 17.14 -12.34 -13.70
C VAL A 113 16.08 -11.34 -14.14
N LYS A 114 16.44 -10.05 -14.21
CA LYS A 114 15.54 -8.98 -14.68
C LYS A 114 15.14 -9.21 -16.13
N ASP A 115 16.11 -9.51 -17.00
CA ASP A 115 15.86 -9.78 -18.41
C ASP A 115 14.98 -11.02 -18.60
N TYR A 116 15.26 -12.10 -17.87
CA TYR A 116 14.44 -13.31 -17.87
C TYR A 116 12.99 -13.02 -17.44
N ARG A 117 12.78 -12.25 -16.36
CA ARG A 117 11.41 -11.86 -15.93
C ARG A 117 10.69 -10.96 -16.92
N SER A 118 11.42 -10.17 -17.71
CA SER A 118 10.83 -9.37 -18.80
C SER A 118 10.31 -10.26 -19.92
N HIS A 119 11.01 -11.34 -20.23
CA HIS A 119 10.61 -12.32 -21.26
C HIS A 119 9.55 -13.31 -20.77
N PHE A 120 9.54 -13.63 -19.47
CA PHE A 120 8.61 -14.57 -18.83
C PHE A 120 7.86 -13.93 -17.65
N PRO A 121 6.86 -13.07 -17.92
CA PRO A 121 6.18 -12.28 -16.88
C PRO A 121 5.26 -13.09 -15.95
N SER A 122 4.97 -14.36 -16.27
CA SER A 122 4.02 -15.20 -15.53
C SER A 122 4.71 -16.37 -14.83
N CYS A 123 5.38 -16.10 -13.71
CA CYS A 123 5.56 -17.13 -12.68
C CYS A 123 4.55 -16.84 -11.57
N SER A 124 3.34 -17.39 -11.70
CA SER A 124 2.37 -17.37 -10.61
C SER A 124 2.76 -18.42 -9.57
N LYS A 125 2.37 -18.25 -8.31
CA LYS A 125 2.54 -19.30 -7.27
C LYS A 125 1.86 -20.63 -7.63
N HIS A 126 0.94 -20.64 -8.59
CA HIS A 126 0.31 -21.87 -9.11
C HIS A 126 1.17 -22.57 -10.18
N SER A 127 2.21 -21.92 -10.67
CA SER A 127 3.09 -22.40 -11.74
C SER A 127 4.39 -23.00 -11.22
N LEU A 128 4.60 -23.04 -9.90
CA LEU A 128 5.75 -23.62 -9.19
C LEU A 128 5.29 -24.78 -8.32
#